data_AF-A0AAE0WAQ8-F1
#
_entry.id   AF-A0AAE0WAQ8-F1
#
_cell.length_a   1.000
_cell.length_b   1.000
_cell.length_c   1.000
_cell.angle_alpha   90.00
_cell.angle_beta   90.00
_cell.angle_gamma   90.00
#
_symmetry.space_group_name_H-M   'P 1'
#
loop_
_entity.id
_entity.type
_entity.pdbx_description
1 polymer ?
#
loop_
_entity_poly.entity_id
_entity_poly.type
_entity_poly.pdbx_seq_one_letter_code
_entity_poly.pdbx_strand_id
1 'polypeptide(L)'
;MKTWERFPKFPICTLHTALSRYLDITSPPTRSFLKILATQASNHSHKEGLENLANDLQMYEDWKHRKRPNLLEILEEFPSLQIPAALILTQLPLLQQRYYSISSSRAVYPGEIHATIAVVKYRSQGGKGPLHEGVCSSWLNRIASGTTVPCFVRM
;
A
#
# COMPACT_ATOMS: atom_id res chain seq x y z
N MET A 1 -14.93 -32.45 -11.35
CA MET A 1 -13.63 -32.01 -11.89
C MET A 1 -13.48 -30.53 -11.56
N LYS A 2 -12.56 -30.12 -10.67
CA LYS A 2 -12.32 -28.69 -10.40
C LYS A 2 -11.27 -28.19 -11.39
N THR A 3 -11.70 -27.44 -12.39
CA THR A 3 -10.81 -26.81 -13.36
C THR A 3 -10.15 -25.62 -12.66
N TRP A 4 -8.84 -25.67 -12.46
CA TRP A 4 -8.08 -24.53 -11.95
C TRP A 4 -7.96 -23.48 -13.06
N GLU A 5 -8.73 -22.40 -12.98
CA GLU A 5 -8.56 -21.25 -13.85
C GLU A 5 -7.50 -20.29 -13.26
N ARG A 6 -6.51 -19.92 -14.08
CA ARG A 6 -5.55 -18.87 -13.71
C ARG A 6 -6.27 -17.53 -13.73
N PHE A 7 -6.65 -17.03 -12.55
CA PHE A 7 -7.08 -15.64 -12.41
C PHE A 7 -5.85 -14.71 -12.33
N PRO A 8 -5.66 -13.80 -13.30
CA PRO A 8 -4.59 -12.82 -13.21
C PRO A 8 -4.85 -11.86 -12.04
N LYS A 9 -3.82 -11.62 -11.23
CA LYS A 9 -3.88 -10.75 -10.04
C LYS A 9 -4.38 -9.33 -10.38
N PHE A 10 -4.01 -8.82 -11.56
CA PHE A 10 -4.45 -7.57 -12.18
C PHE A 10 -4.21 -7.66 -13.70
N PRO A 11 -4.85 -6.82 -14.54
CA PRO A 11 -4.72 -6.89 -16.00
C PRO A 11 -3.29 -6.56 -16.47
N ILE A 12 -2.97 -6.94 -17.72
CA ILE A 12 -1.71 -6.57 -18.38
C ILE A 12 -1.61 -5.05 -18.40
N CYS A 13 -0.55 -4.51 -17.81
CA CYS A 13 -0.33 -3.07 -17.71
C CYS A 13 1.16 -2.76 -17.52
N THR A 14 1.50 -1.47 -17.58
CA THR A 14 2.87 -1.02 -17.28
C THR A 14 3.20 -1.19 -15.79
N LEU A 15 4.48 -1.28 -15.45
CA LEU A 15 4.93 -1.30 -14.05
C LEU A 15 4.41 -0.09 -13.26
N HIS A 16 4.44 1.09 -13.88
CA HIS A 16 3.89 2.31 -13.29
C HIS A 16 2.41 2.15 -12.96
N THR A 17 1.59 1.62 -13.89
CA THR A 17 0.17 1.37 -13.66
C THR A 17 -0.05 0.35 -12.53
N ALA A 18 0.74 -0.73 -12.50
CA ALA A 18 0.66 -1.74 -11.44
C ALA A 18 0.89 -1.13 -10.05
N LEU A 19 1.97 -0.37 -9.88
CA LEU A 19 2.34 0.24 -8.60
C LEU A 19 1.43 1.41 -8.19
N SER A 20 0.88 2.15 -9.16
CA SER A 20 0.02 3.31 -8.88
C SER A 20 -1.46 3.00 -8.71
N ARG A 21 -1.95 1.88 -9.30
CA ARG A 21 -3.39 1.58 -9.35
C ARG A 21 -3.79 0.24 -8.73
N TYR A 22 -2.90 -0.75 -8.71
CA TYR A 22 -3.28 -2.13 -8.37
C TYR A 22 -2.58 -2.68 -7.13
N LEU A 23 -1.41 -2.17 -6.76
CA LEU A 23 -0.62 -2.71 -5.65
C LEU A 23 -0.55 -1.72 -4.48
N ASP A 24 -0.54 -2.25 -3.26
CA ASP A 24 -0.32 -1.46 -2.07
C ASP A 24 1.18 -1.40 -1.76
N ILE A 25 1.75 -0.22 -2.01
CA ILE A 25 3.15 0.12 -1.72
C ILE A 25 3.32 0.88 -0.40
N THR A 26 2.22 1.15 0.31
CA THR A 26 2.18 2.05 1.48
C THR A 26 1.99 1.35 2.80
N SER A 27 1.35 0.17 2.81
CA SER A 27 1.19 -0.62 4.02
C SER A 27 2.54 -1.22 4.48
N PRO A 28 2.78 -1.30 5.81
CA PRO A 28 3.95 -1.99 6.33
C PRO A 28 4.03 -3.45 5.83
N PRO A 29 5.22 -3.92 5.44
CA PRO A 29 5.42 -5.27 4.92
C PRO A 29 5.13 -6.30 6.01
N THR A 30 4.62 -7.45 5.61
CA THR A 30 4.43 -8.58 6.53
C THR A 30 5.79 -9.18 6.93
N ARG A 31 5.84 -9.88 8.07
CA ARG A 31 7.01 -10.66 8.46
C ARG A 31 7.46 -11.66 7.40
N SER A 32 6.51 -12.31 6.70
CA SER A 32 6.84 -13.22 5.59
C SER A 32 7.53 -12.49 4.44
N PHE A 33 7.06 -11.29 4.10
CA PHE A 33 7.68 -10.49 3.06
C PHE A 33 9.06 -9.98 3.49
N LEU A 34 9.25 -9.59 4.76
CA LEU A 34 10.57 -9.23 5.31
C LEU A 34 11.59 -10.37 5.18
N LYS A 35 11.19 -11.63 5.44
CA LYS A 35 12.07 -12.80 5.21
C LYS A 35 12.51 -12.92 3.75
N ILE A 36 11.58 -12.68 2.82
CA ILE A 36 11.88 -12.68 1.38
C ILE A 36 12.86 -11.54 1.06
N LEU A 37 12.63 -10.33 1.57
CA LEU A 37 13.53 -9.20 1.38
C LEU A 37 14.95 -9.48 1.90
N ALA A 38 15.09 -10.15 3.05
CA ALA A 38 16.40 -10.51 3.58
C ALA A 38 17.24 -11.34 2.60
N THR A 39 16.61 -12.21 1.80
CA THR A 39 17.31 -12.99 0.75
C THR A 39 17.81 -12.15 -0.41
N GLN A 40 17.30 -10.93 -0.57
CA GLN A 40 17.67 -9.98 -1.63
C GLN A 40 18.70 -8.95 -1.16
N ALA A 41 19.13 -8.98 0.10
CA ALA A 41 20.13 -8.08 0.64
C ALA A 41 21.55 -8.60 0.32
N SER A 42 22.38 -7.76 -0.30
CA SER A 42 23.78 -8.10 -0.60
C SER A 42 24.73 -7.90 0.60
N ASN A 43 24.31 -7.10 1.58
CA ASN A 43 25.07 -6.82 2.81
C ASN A 43 24.59 -7.72 3.97
N HIS A 44 25.53 -8.35 4.67
CA HIS A 44 25.25 -9.24 5.80
C HIS A 44 24.46 -8.56 6.94
N SER A 45 24.84 -7.34 7.33
CA SER A 45 24.17 -6.61 8.40
C SER A 45 22.71 -6.26 8.06
N HIS A 46 22.43 -5.88 6.80
CA HIS A 46 21.05 -5.63 6.37
C HIS A 46 20.22 -6.92 6.33
N LYS A 47 20.81 -8.03 5.85
CA LYS A 47 20.16 -9.33 5.86
C LYS A 47 19.80 -9.75 7.29
N GLU A 48 20.76 -9.71 8.21
CA GLU A 48 20.56 -10.04 9.61
C GLU A 48 19.53 -9.12 10.28
N GLY A 49 19.57 -7.82 10.00
CA GLY A 49 18.58 -6.86 10.50
C GLY A 49 17.15 -7.19 10.05
N LEU A 50 16.96 -7.54 8.78
CA LEU A 50 15.67 -7.96 8.23
C LEU A 50 15.21 -9.32 8.78
N GLU A 51 16.12 -10.29 8.95
CA GLU A 51 15.81 -11.60 9.53
C GLU A 51 15.41 -11.49 11.00
N ASN A 52 16.15 -10.71 11.79
CA ASN A 52 15.83 -10.45 13.19
C ASN A 52 14.46 -9.76 13.29
N LEU A 53 14.21 -8.75 12.46
CA LEU A 53 12.91 -8.06 12.41
C LEU A 53 11.77 -8.98 12.00
N ALA A 54 12.01 -9.93 11.10
CA ALA A 54 10.98 -10.85 10.66
C ALA A 54 10.71 -11.99 11.65
N ASN A 55 11.68 -12.37 12.48
CA ASN A 55 11.59 -13.50 13.41
C ASN A 55 11.10 -13.09 14.80
N ASP A 56 11.46 -11.90 15.28
CA ASP A 56 10.99 -11.36 16.56
C ASP A 56 9.64 -10.64 16.38
N LEU A 57 8.58 -11.21 16.96
CA LEU A 57 7.23 -10.63 16.88
C LEU A 57 7.14 -9.27 17.59
N GLN A 58 7.79 -9.13 18.74
CA GLN A 58 7.70 -7.91 19.54
C GLN A 58 8.44 -6.78 18.83
N MET A 59 9.68 -7.05 18.38
CA MET A 59 10.47 -6.08 17.64
C MET A 59 9.76 -5.64 16.34
N TYR A 60 9.12 -6.59 15.63
CA TYR A 60 8.32 -6.30 14.45
C TYR A 60 7.14 -5.37 14.75
N GLU A 61 6.33 -5.67 15.77
CA GLU A 61 5.15 -4.85 16.08
C GLU A 61 5.54 -3.46 16.57
N ASP A 62 6.62 -3.33 17.35
CA ASP A 62 7.16 -2.04 17.78
C ASP A 62 7.65 -1.21 16.60
N TRP A 63 8.44 -1.81 15.71
CA TRP A 63 8.93 -1.17 14.48
C TRP A 63 7.76 -0.72 13.58
N LYS A 64 6.80 -1.61 13.35
CA LYS A 64 5.60 -1.38 12.53
C LYS A 64 4.73 -0.27 13.12
N HIS A 65 4.49 -0.26 14.43
CA HIS A 65 3.65 0.74 15.07
C HIS A 65 4.32 2.12 15.09
N ARG A 66 5.62 2.15 15.41
CA ARG A 66 6.40 3.39 15.55
C ARG A 66 6.71 4.06 14.22
N LYS A 67 7.21 3.29 13.25
CA LYS A 67 7.64 3.81 11.94
C LYS A 67 6.52 3.82 10.90
N ARG A 68 5.62 2.84 10.94
CA ARG A 68 4.59 2.58 9.90
C ARG A 68 5.17 2.65 8.48
N PRO A 69 6.29 1.97 8.20
CA PRO A 69 7.07 2.27 7.02
C PRO A 69 6.39 1.79 5.74
N ASN A 70 6.48 2.59 4.68
CA ASN A 70 6.11 2.18 3.34
C ASN A 70 7.26 1.46 2.63
N LEU A 71 7.00 0.89 1.45
CA LEU A 71 8.01 0.14 0.69
C LEU A 71 9.26 0.98 0.36
N LEU A 72 9.10 2.27 0.01
CA LEU A 72 10.22 3.14 -0.31
C LEU A 72 11.10 3.37 0.93
N GLU A 73 10.49 3.62 2.09
CA GLU A 73 11.23 3.84 3.34
C GLU A 73 12.06 2.60 3.76
N ILE A 74 11.59 1.39 3.42
CA ILE A 74 12.37 0.15 3.65
C ILE A 74 13.55 0.05 2.70
N LEU A 75 13.35 0.41 1.42
CA LEU A 75 14.43 0.43 0.44
C LEU A 75 15.51 1.46 0.82
N GLU A 76 15.10 2.58 1.40
CA GLU A 76 16.01 3.60 1.92
C GLU A 76 16.70 3.17 3.23
N GLU A 77 16.00 2.46 4.13
CA GLU A 77 16.57 1.94 5.37
C GLU A 77 17.55 0.78 5.13
N PHE A 78 17.33 -0.02 4.09
CA PHE A 78 18.17 -1.16 3.71
C PHE A 78 18.67 -1.04 2.25
N PRO A 79 19.60 -0.11 1.95
CA PRO A 79 19.99 0.23 0.57
C PRO A 79 20.76 -0.88 -0.16
N SER A 80 21.12 -1.98 0.52
CA SER A 80 21.74 -3.16 -0.12
C SER A 80 20.71 -4.09 -0.78
N LEU A 81 19.41 -3.83 -0.61
CA LEU A 81 18.34 -4.60 -1.23
C LEU A 81 18.39 -4.47 -2.75
N GLN A 82 18.52 -5.61 -3.43
CA GLN A 82 18.45 -5.71 -4.88
C GLN A 82 17.19 -6.46 -5.26
N ILE A 83 16.05 -5.76 -5.36
CA ILE A 83 14.74 -6.38 -5.53
C ILE A 83 14.35 -6.44 -7.02
N PRO A 84 14.16 -7.64 -7.60
CA PRO A 84 13.59 -7.76 -8.93
C PRO A 84 12.17 -7.24 -9.00
N ALA A 85 11.80 -6.53 -10.07
CA ALA A 85 10.43 -6.01 -10.25
C ALA A 85 9.37 -7.13 -10.16
N ALA A 86 9.66 -8.32 -10.69
CA ALA A 86 8.77 -9.48 -10.61
C ALA A 86 8.45 -9.90 -9.15
N LEU A 87 9.41 -9.74 -8.23
CA LEU A 87 9.20 -10.04 -6.82
C LEU A 87 8.18 -9.05 -6.23
N ILE A 88 8.32 -7.75 -6.51
CA ILE A 88 7.38 -6.73 -6.04
C ILE A 88 5.96 -6.99 -6.57
N LEU A 89 5.85 -7.26 -7.88
CA LEU A 89 4.55 -7.51 -8.51
C LEU A 89 3.82 -8.73 -7.94
N THR A 90 4.57 -9.76 -7.55
CA THR A 90 4.02 -11.01 -7.00
C THR A 90 3.72 -10.90 -5.51
N GLN A 91 4.60 -10.27 -4.72
CA GLN A 91 4.51 -10.28 -3.26
C GLN A 91 3.65 -9.16 -2.66
N LEU A 92 3.56 -7.99 -3.30
CA LEU A 92 2.77 -6.90 -2.73
C LEU A 92 1.27 -7.22 -2.71
N PRO A 93 0.53 -6.84 -1.65
CA PRO A 93 -0.91 -6.99 -1.64
C PRO A 93 -1.59 -6.11 -2.69
N LEU A 94 -2.80 -6.48 -3.09
CA LEU A 94 -3.63 -5.65 -3.96
C LEU A 94 -4.09 -4.39 -3.21
N LEU A 95 -4.11 -3.26 -3.92
CA LEU A 95 -4.63 -2.01 -3.39
C LEU A 95 -6.13 -2.17 -3.10
N GLN A 96 -6.49 -2.02 -1.83
CA GLN A 96 -7.87 -2.15 -1.38
C GLN A 96 -8.68 -0.87 -1.64
N GLN A 97 -9.96 -1.02 -1.94
CA GLN A 97 -10.92 0.08 -1.98
C GLN A 97 -11.09 0.73 -0.60
N ARG A 98 -11.42 2.02 -0.57
CA ARG A 98 -11.82 2.73 0.65
C ARG A 98 -13.30 3.06 0.57
N TYR A 99 -14.03 2.73 1.64
CA TYR A 99 -15.45 3.01 1.76
C TYR A 99 -15.68 4.40 2.33
N TYR A 100 -16.64 5.12 1.77
CA TYR A 100 -17.10 6.41 2.23
C TYR A 100 -18.62 6.43 2.23
N SER A 101 -19.21 7.07 3.24
CA SER A 101 -20.66 7.28 3.28
C SER A 101 -21.08 8.31 2.24
N ILE A 102 -22.16 8.01 1.52
CA ILE A 102 -22.77 8.95 0.59
C ILE A 102 -23.43 10.06 1.41
N SER A 103 -23.05 11.31 1.15
CA SER A 103 -23.56 12.50 1.84
C SER A 103 -24.58 13.30 1.01
N SER A 104 -25.22 12.64 0.05
CA SER A 104 -26.23 13.22 -0.85
C SER A 104 -27.50 12.37 -0.86
N SER A 105 -28.62 13.00 -1.21
CA SER A 105 -29.88 12.31 -1.49
C SER A 105 -30.08 12.21 -3.00
N ARG A 106 -30.35 10.99 -3.50
CA ARG A 106 -30.64 10.74 -4.92
C ARG A 106 -31.88 11.50 -5.42
N ALA A 107 -32.81 11.82 -4.52
CA ALA A 107 -34.00 12.60 -4.87
C ALA A 107 -33.68 14.08 -5.14
N VAL A 108 -32.64 14.62 -4.48
CA VAL A 108 -32.24 16.03 -4.60
C VAL A 108 -31.16 16.21 -5.66
N TYR A 109 -30.22 15.25 -5.77
CA TYR A 109 -29.13 15.27 -6.75
C TYR A 109 -29.14 13.99 -7.61
N PRO A 110 -30.05 13.89 -8.60
CA PRO A 110 -30.10 12.73 -9.49
C PRO A 110 -28.84 12.62 -10.34
N GLY A 111 -28.23 11.43 -10.38
CA GLY A 111 -27.02 11.17 -11.17
C GLY A 111 -25.71 11.62 -10.51
N GLU A 112 -25.77 12.18 -9.29
CA GLU A 112 -24.59 12.59 -8.54
C GLU A 112 -24.38 11.74 -7.29
N ILE A 113 -23.13 11.65 -6.86
CA ILE A 113 -22.73 11.07 -5.59
C ILE A 113 -21.83 12.08 -4.89
N HIS A 114 -22.27 12.57 -3.75
CA HIS A 114 -21.44 13.40 -2.86
C HIS A 114 -20.84 12.52 -1.76
N ALA A 115 -19.60 12.82 -1.39
CA ALA A 115 -18.92 12.20 -0.26
C ALA A 115 -18.16 13.27 0.53
N THR A 116 -18.28 13.22 1.85
CA THR A 116 -17.54 14.10 2.76
C THR A 116 -16.36 13.34 3.33
N ILE A 117 -15.14 13.72 2.93
CA ILE A 117 -13.93 12.92 3.18
C ILE A 117 -12.90 13.74 3.94
N ALA A 118 -12.50 13.26 5.12
CA ALA A 118 -11.38 13.83 5.85
C ALA A 118 -10.05 13.48 5.14
N VAL A 119 -9.22 14.48 4.88
CA VAL A 119 -7.89 14.28 4.29
C VAL A 119 -6.94 13.77 5.36
N VAL A 120 -6.61 12.48 5.32
CA VAL A 120 -5.72 11.86 6.29
C VAL A 120 -4.27 12.24 6.00
N LYS A 121 -3.63 12.89 6.97
CA LYS A 121 -2.18 13.17 6.99
C LYS A 121 -1.68 13.03 8.42
N TYR A 122 -0.55 12.35 8.60
CA TYR A 122 0.07 12.20 9.92
C TYR A 122 1.59 12.05 9.77
N ARG A 123 2.35 12.36 10.82
CA ARG A 123 3.79 12.10 10.86
C ARG A 123 4.06 10.85 11.69
N SER A 124 4.93 9.97 11.21
CA SER A 124 5.35 8.79 11.96
C SER A 124 6.26 9.17 13.15
N GLN A 125 6.64 8.20 13.97
CA GLN A 125 7.59 8.36 15.08
C GLN A 125 7.21 9.50 16.05
N GLY A 126 5.94 9.57 16.45
CA GLY A 126 5.46 10.58 17.39
C GLY A 126 5.60 12.02 16.88
N GLY A 127 5.47 12.23 15.56
CA GLY A 127 5.55 13.56 14.96
C GLY A 127 6.92 13.96 14.43
N LYS A 128 7.98 13.20 14.75
CA LYS A 128 9.36 13.49 14.32
C LYS A 128 9.75 12.82 13.01
N GLY A 129 8.96 11.86 12.55
CA GLY A 129 9.20 11.11 11.33
C GLY A 129 8.69 11.79 10.06
N PRO A 130 8.84 11.10 8.91
CA PRO A 130 8.28 11.53 7.63
C PRO A 130 6.76 11.70 7.69
N LEU A 131 6.26 12.56 6.79
CA LEU A 131 4.83 12.78 6.60
C LEU A 131 4.25 11.64 5.75
N HIS A 132 3.23 10.98 6.28
CA HIS A 132 2.44 9.97 5.59
C HIS A 132 1.07 10.53 5.26
N GLU A 133 0.60 10.25 4.05
CA GLU A 133 -0.72 10.65 3.58
C GLU A 133 -1.59 9.42 3.35
N GLY A 134 -2.87 9.50 3.72
CA GLY A 134 -3.83 8.45 3.38
C GLY A 134 -4.00 8.38 1.86
N VAL A 135 -3.79 7.19 1.28
CA VAL A 135 -3.76 6.97 -0.18
C VAL A 135 -5.01 7.53 -0.86
N CYS A 136 -6.19 7.03 -0.51
CA CYS A 136 -7.44 7.39 -1.21
C CYS A 136 -7.88 8.83 -0.91
N SER A 137 -7.81 9.27 0.36
CA SER A 137 -8.23 10.63 0.75
C SER A 137 -7.35 11.71 0.13
N SER A 138 -6.04 11.49 0.06
CA SER A 138 -5.11 12.45 -0.54
C SER A 138 -5.18 12.44 -2.07
N TRP A 139 -5.46 11.29 -2.68
CA TRP A 139 -5.74 11.18 -4.10
C TRP A 139 -7.00 11.94 -4.49
N LEU A 140 -8.13 11.72 -3.79
CA LEU A 140 -9.38 12.44 -4.03
C LEU A 140 -9.24 13.95 -3.83
N ASN A 141 -8.37 14.40 -2.92
CA ASN A 141 -8.09 15.81 -2.71
C ASN A 141 -7.21 16.46 -3.81
N ARG A 142 -6.59 15.66 -4.70
CA ARG A 142 -5.63 16.15 -5.72
C ARG A 142 -6.09 15.99 -7.16
N ILE A 143 -7.05 15.11 -7.42
CA ILE A 143 -7.51 14.88 -8.80
C ILE A 143 -8.18 16.13 -9.37
N ALA A 144 -7.98 16.37 -10.67
CA ALA A 144 -8.64 17.46 -11.38
C ALA A 144 -10.09 17.09 -11.73
N SER A 145 -10.95 18.10 -11.87
CA SER A 145 -12.30 17.92 -12.41
C SER A 145 -12.26 17.20 -13.76
N GLY A 146 -13.18 16.27 -13.98
CA GLY A 146 -13.20 15.41 -15.16
C GLY A 146 -12.33 14.15 -15.06
N THR A 147 -11.54 13.98 -14.00
CA THR A 147 -10.81 12.72 -13.76
C THR A 147 -11.79 11.58 -13.49
N THR A 148 -11.62 10.45 -14.18
CA THR A 148 -12.39 9.24 -13.91
C THR A 148 -12.07 8.68 -12.53
N VAL A 149 -13.11 8.44 -11.72
CA VAL A 149 -12.99 7.82 -10.39
C VAL A 149 -13.59 6.40 -10.43
N PRO A 150 -12.77 5.34 -10.37
CA PRO A 150 -13.27 3.98 -10.25
C PRO A 150 -13.93 3.79 -8.88
N CYS A 151 -15.24 3.49 -8.86
CA CYS A 151 -15.99 3.25 -7.65
C CYS A 151 -17.14 2.26 -7.88
N PHE A 152 -17.73 1.78 -6.80
CA PHE A 152 -18.96 0.99 -6.79
C PHE A 152 -19.78 1.35 -5.55
N VAL A 153 -21.09 1.09 -5.61
CA VAL A 153 -21.99 1.26 -4.47
C VAL A 153 -22.12 -0.08 -3.76
N ARG A 154 -21.92 -0.08 -2.44
CA ARG A 154 -22.19 -1.23 -1.58
C ARG A 154 -23.45 -0.96 -0.77
N MET A 155 -24.48 -1.78 -0.99
CA MET A 155 -25.73 -1.78 -0.22
C MET A 155 -25.71 -2.84 0.86
#